data_AF-A0A1D8UW79-F1
#
_entry.id   AF-A0A1D8UW79-F1
#
_cell.length_a   1.000
_cell.length_b   1.000
_cell.length_c   1.000
_cell.angle_alpha   90.00
_cell.angle_beta   90.00
_cell.angle_gamma   90.00
#
_symmetry.space_group_name_H-M   'P 1'
#
loop_
_entity.id
_entity.type
_entity.pdbx_description
1 polymer ?
#
loop_
_entity_poly.entity_id
_entity_poly.type
_entity_poly.pdbx_seq_one_letter_code
_entity_poly.pdbx_strand_id
1 'polypeptide(L)' 'MGHNYAKPATVEGRLARLLARIPDDWGVEIERPGGGGWSVSLHPPGGEVTWGMPQPTLQAALEDIWRLVGPPGK' A
#
# COMPACT_ATOMS: atom_id res chain seq x y z
N MET A 1 15.29 -25.44 18.18
CA MET A 1 15.26 -24.00 17.87
C MET A 1 15.25 -23.85 16.37
N GLY A 2 14.09 -23.57 15.76
CA GLY A 2 13.98 -23.40 14.31
C GLY A 2 14.43 -22.00 13.92
N HIS A 3 15.55 -21.88 13.21
CA HIS A 3 15.98 -20.63 12.62
C HIS A 3 14.94 -20.21 11.58
N ASN A 4 14.25 -19.09 11.83
CA ASN A 4 13.32 -18.51 10.88
C ASN A 4 14.14 -17.86 9.74
N TYR A 5 14.51 -18.67 8.74
CA TYR A 5 15.10 -18.19 7.49
C TYR A 5 14.03 -17.49 6.64
N ALA A 6 13.48 -16.39 7.15
CA ALA A 6 12.68 -15.51 6.33
C ALA A 6 13.60 -14.93 5.25
N LYS A 7 13.48 -15.43 4.01
CA LYS A 7 14.08 -14.77 2.84
C LYS A 7 13.75 -13.27 2.92
N PRO A 8 14.72 -12.36 2.68
CA PRO A 8 14.41 -10.95 2.53
C PRO A 8 13.28 -10.82 1.52
N ALA A 9 12.19 -10.15 1.91
CA ALA A 9 11.08 -9.96 0.99
C ALA A 9 11.59 -9.13 -0.18
N THR A 10 11.47 -9.68 -1.40
CA THR A 10 11.71 -8.92 -2.62
C THR A 10 10.72 -7.75 -2.69
N VAL A 11 11.00 -6.75 -3.52
CA VAL A 11 10.10 -5.60 -3.72
C VAL A 11 8.69 -6.08 -4.08
N GLU A 12 8.59 -7.10 -4.94
CA GLU A 12 7.35 -7.75 -5.35
C GLU A 12 6.67 -8.45 -4.17
N GLY A 13 7.44 -9.19 -3.36
CA GLY A 13 6.90 -9.87 -2.19
C GLY A 13 6.36 -8.92 -1.13
N ARG A 14 6.97 -7.74 -0.97
CA ARG A 14 6.47 -6.70 -0.07
C ARG A 14 5.22 -6.02 -0.62
N LEU A 15 5.20 -5.70 -1.91
CA LEU A 15 4.01 -5.16 -2.57
C LEU A 15 2.83 -6.13 -2.47
N ALA A 16 3.04 -7.42 -2.76
CA ALA A 16 2.02 -8.45 -2.65
C ALA A 16 1.44 -8.56 -1.22
N ARG A 17 2.30 -8.45 -0.19
CA ARG A 17 1.86 -8.43 1.22
C ARG A 17 1.06 -7.19 1.57
N LEU A 18 1.38 -6.03 1.00
CA LEU A 18 0.62 -4.81 1.22
C LEU A 18 -0.76 -4.90 0.57
N LEU A 19 -0.82 -5.35 -0.69
CA LEU A 19 -2.09 -5.56 -1.39
C LEU A 19 -2.97 -6.59 -0.66
N ALA A 20 -2.39 -7.68 -0.18
CA ALA A 20 -3.12 -8.71 0.58
C ALA A 20 -3.66 -8.25 1.94
N ARG A 21 -3.26 -7.06 2.43
CA ARG A 21 -3.82 -6.47 3.66
C ARG A 21 -5.03 -5.58 3.39
N ILE A 22 -5.20 -5.14 2.14
CA ILE A 22 -6.32 -4.30 1.75
C ILE A 22 -7.58 -5.18 1.76
N PRO A 23 -8.64 -4.80 2.49
CA PRO A 23 -9.89 -5.53 2.45
C PRO A 23 -10.48 -5.61 1.03
N ASP A 24 -11.12 -6.73 0.70
CA ASP A 24 -11.64 -6.99 -0.66
C ASP A 24 -12.76 -6.01 -1.09
N ASP A 25 -13.38 -5.32 -0.12
CA ASP A 25 -14.42 -4.32 -0.34
C ASP A 25 -13.88 -2.87 -0.47
N TRP A 26 -12.56 -2.70 -0.45
CA TRP A 26 -11.92 -1.39 -0.64
C TRP A 26 -11.51 -1.18 -2.10
N GLY A 27 -11.79 0.01 -2.62
CA GLY A 27 -11.23 0.45 -3.90
C GLY A 27 -9.76 0.86 -3.77
N VAL A 28 -8.99 0.62 -4.83
CA VAL A 28 -7.60 1.06 -4.94
C VAL A 28 -7.42 1.80 -6.26
N GLU A 29 -6.91 3.03 -6.20
CA GLU A 29 -6.57 3.81 -7.39
C GLU A 29 -5.08 4.15 -7.37
N ILE A 30 -4.44 3.99 -8.52
CA ILE A 30 -2.99 4.16 -8.68
C ILE A 30 -2.75 5.12 -9.83
N GLU A 31 -2.08 6.23 -9.52
CA GLU A 31 -1.74 7.25 -10.49
C GLU A 31 -0.23 7.48 -10.56
N ARG A 32 0.23 7.90 -11.75
CA ARG A 32 1.59 8.37 -11.97
C ARG A 32 1.55 9.73 -12.67
N PRO A 33 1.21 10.81 -11.94
CA PRO A 33 1.12 12.14 -12.53
C PRO A 33 2.46 12.56 -13.16
N GLY A 34 2.37 13.40 -14.20
CA GLY A 34 3.54 14.01 -14.82
C GLY A 34 4.35 14.76 -13.78
N GLY A 35 5.64 14.43 -13.64
CA GLY A 35 6.50 14.95 -12.55
C GLY A 35 7.18 13.87 -11.71
N GLY A 36 6.84 12.59 -11.89
CA GLY A 36 7.74 11.46 -11.58
C GLY A 36 7.42 10.62 -10.35
N GLY A 37 6.38 10.94 -9.59
CA GLY A 37 5.95 10.16 -8.42
C GLY A 37 4.78 9.22 -8.71
N TRP A 38 4.63 8.19 -7.87
CA TRP A 38 3.45 7.35 -7.75
C TRP A 38 2.56 7.89 -6.65
N SER A 39 1.27 8.05 -6.90
CA SER A 39 0.28 8.35 -5.86
C SER A 39 -0.76 7.22 -5.84
N VAL A 40 -1.24 6.90 -4.64
CA VAL A 40 -2.23 5.84 -4.42
C VAL A 40 -3.30 6.38 -3.50
N SER A 41 -4.56 6.07 -3.80
CA SER A 41 -5.67 6.22 -2.87
C SER A 41 -6.29 4.88 -2.51
N LEU A 42 -6.83 4.81 -1.29
CA LEU A 42 -7.62 3.69 -0.80
C LEU A 42 -9.02 4.20 -0.46
N HIS A 43 -10.03 3.42 -0.85
CA HIS A 43 -11.43 3.81 -0.83
C HIS A 43 -12.20 2.82 0.07
N PRO A 44 -12.32 3.08 1.38
CA PRO A 44 -13.16 2.26 2.25
C PRO A 44 -14.64 2.35 1.82
N PRO A 45 -15.44 1.29 2.02
CA PRO A 45 -16.86 1.33 1.71
C PRO A 45 -17.56 2.41 2.54
N GLY A 46 -18.18 3.38 1.86
CA GLY A 46 -18.86 4.51 2.51
C GLY A 46 -17.93 5.52 3.19
N GLY A 47 -16.61 5.39 3.01
CA GLY A 47 -15.60 6.34 3.50
C GLY A 47 -15.23 7.38 2.45
N GLU A 48 -14.50 8.41 2.88
CA GLU A 48 -13.93 9.40 1.98
C GLU A 48 -12.62 8.86 1.35
N VAL A 49 -12.41 9.21 0.09
CA VAL A 49 -11.19 8.86 -0.64
C VAL A 49 -10.03 9.67 -0.11
N THR A 50 -9.02 9.01 0.43
CA THR A 50 -7.78 9.67 0.85
C THR A 50 -6.67 9.34 -0.14
N TRP A 51 -5.99 10.38 -0.62
CA TRP A 51 -4.81 10.24 -1.45
C TRP A 51 -3.53 10.33 -0.62
N GLY A 52 -2.60 9.41 -0.89
CA GLY A 52 -1.24 9.49 -0.37
C GLY A 52 -0.41 10.53 -1.12
N MET A 53 0.71 10.93 -0.51
CA MET A 53 1.65 11.84 -1.17
C MET A 53 2.37 11.11 -2.32
N PRO A 54 2.75 11.82 -3.41
CA PRO A 54 3.54 11.20 -4.47
C PRO A 54 4.87 10.64 -3.94
N GLN A 55 5.14 9.35 -4.18
CA GLN A 55 6.36 8.67 -3.74
C GLN A 55 7.21 8.18 -4.93
N PRO A 56 8.52 7.97 -4.76
CA PRO A 56 9.40 7.50 -5.84
C PRO A 56 9.06 6.10 -6.38
N THR A 57 8.41 5.25 -5.58
CA THR A 57 8.02 3.89 -5.96
C THR A 57 6.58 3.61 -5.58
N LEU A 58 5.92 2.73 -6.35
CA LEU A 58 4.54 2.31 -6.07
C LEU A 58 4.41 1.67 -4.68
N GLN A 59 5.40 0.88 -4.27
CA GLN A 59 5.42 0.26 -2.93
C GLN A 59 5.45 1.34 -1.84
N ALA A 60 6.28 2.37 -1.99
CA ALA A 60 6.34 3.47 -1.03
C ALA A 60 5.01 4.25 -0.99
N ALA A 61 4.38 4.50 -2.14
CA ALA A 61 3.08 5.16 -2.21
C ALA A 61 1.98 4.35 -1.51
N LEU A 62 1.99 3.02 -1.71
CA LEU A 62 1.03 2.12 -1.06
C LEU A 62 1.26 2.03 0.45
N GLU A 63 2.51 2.00 0.90
CA GLU A 63 2.85 2.05 2.34
C GLU A 63 2.42 3.37 2.98
N ASP A 64 2.60 4.49 2.28
CA ASP A 64 2.21 5.82 2.73
C ASP A 64 0.70 5.88 2.98
N ILE A 65 -0.12 5.57 1.96
CA ILE A 65 -1.58 5.60 2.12
C ILE A 65 -2.06 4.56 3.14
N TRP A 66 -1.46 3.37 3.18
CA TRP A 66 -1.83 2.35 4.17
C TRP A 66 -1.56 2.82 5.61
N ARG A 67 -0.51 3.61 5.86
CA ARG A 67 -0.26 4.19 7.19
C ARG A 67 -1.28 5.26 7.58
N LEU A 68 -1.84 5.97 6.59
CA LEU A 68 -2.79 7.04 6.81
C LEU A 68 -4.20 6.52 7.10
N VAL A 69 -4.66 5.53 6.32
CA VAL A 69 -6.07 5.06 6.39
C VAL A 69 -6.23 3.59 6.70
N GLY A 70 -5.15 2.81 6.66
CA GLY A 70 -5.22 1.40 7.01
C GLY A 70 -5.68 1.24 8.46
N PRO A 71 -6.57 0.26 8.74
CA PRO A 71 -7.01 0.01 10.10
C PRO A 71 -5.79 -0.28 11.00
N PRO A 72 -5.77 0.23 12.26
CA PRO A 72 -4.72 -0.10 13.21
C PRO A 72 -4.63 -1.63 13.31
N GLY A 73 -3.41 -2.15 13.21
CA GLY A 73 -3.16 -3.59 13.02
C GLY A 73 -3.95 -4.44 14.01
N LYS A 74 -4.66 -5.45 13.50
CA LYS A 74 -5.16 -6.56 14.32
C LYS A 74 -3.99 -7.34 14.94
#